data_AF-A0A0D7KN24-F1
#
_entry.id   AF-A0A0D7KN24-F1
#
_cell.length_a   1.000
_cell.length_b   1.000
_cell.length_c   1.000
_cell.angle_alpha   90.00
_cell.angle_beta   90.00
_cell.angle_gamma   90.00
#
_symmetry.space_group_name_H-M   'P 1'
#
loop_
_entity.id
_entity.type
_entity.pdbx_description
1 polymer ?
#
loop_
_entity_poly.entity_id
_entity_poly.type
_entity_poly.pdbx_seq_one_letter_code
_entity_poly.pdbx_strand_id
1 'polypeptide(L)'
;MIDDTDEASSFEKLIRQFNIKLDITELYNKYLSYGEGTYSVGKGDVLVFFKRNDKESFILIDLFHDFTDQHNMVKLGVRSSIENFGAIKDVLYSIYKRAEIKSKINESIDLLKQEISEYPIEIRYGDLTYIKNISFDTI
;
A
#
# COMPACT_ATOMS: atom_id res chain seq x y z
N MET A 1 4.49 3.04 -28.04
CA MET A 1 5.01 3.96 -27.02
C MET A 1 3.97 4.01 -25.93
N ILE A 2 4.25 3.34 -24.81
CA ILE A 2 3.46 3.54 -23.59
C ILE A 2 3.97 4.87 -23.03
N ASP A 3 3.06 5.80 -22.84
CA ASP A 3 3.36 7.16 -22.44
C ASP A 3 3.57 7.17 -20.92
N ASP A 4 4.83 7.19 -20.46
CA ASP A 4 5.22 7.19 -19.04
C ASP A 4 4.57 8.35 -18.23
N THR A 5 4.05 9.36 -18.92
CA THR A 5 3.26 10.47 -18.37
C THR A 5 1.95 10.05 -17.71
N ASP A 6 1.43 8.87 -18.04
CA ASP A 6 0.14 8.40 -17.54
C ASP A 6 0.28 7.61 -16.22
N GLU A 7 1.48 7.12 -15.87
CA GLU A 7 1.73 6.24 -14.71
C GLU A 7 1.64 6.97 -13.37
N ALA A 8 2.36 8.09 -13.22
CA ALA A 8 2.30 8.94 -12.04
C ALA A 8 0.86 9.49 -11.82
N SER A 9 0.11 9.68 -12.91
CA SER A 9 -1.20 10.33 -12.94
C SER A 9 -2.27 9.61 -12.11
N SER A 10 -2.35 8.27 -12.14
CA SER A 10 -3.45 7.55 -11.44
C SER A 10 -3.25 7.47 -9.93
N PHE A 11 -2.03 7.16 -9.47
CA PHE A 11 -1.75 7.14 -8.04
C PHE A 11 -1.74 8.56 -7.46
N GLU A 12 -1.18 9.55 -8.16
CA GLU A 12 -1.28 10.95 -7.73
C GLU A 12 -2.73 11.43 -7.64
N LYS A 13 -3.62 11.03 -8.55
CA LYS A 13 -5.05 11.36 -8.46
C LYS A 13 -5.66 10.81 -7.17
N LEU A 14 -5.32 9.58 -6.79
CA LEU A 14 -5.76 8.98 -5.53
C LEU A 14 -5.26 9.79 -4.32
N ILE A 15 -3.96 10.09 -4.28
CA ILE A 15 -3.34 10.88 -3.22
C ILE A 15 -3.99 12.27 -3.09
N ARG A 16 -4.25 12.94 -4.22
CA ARG A 16 -4.93 14.24 -4.27
C ARG A 16 -6.37 14.16 -3.76
N GLN A 17 -7.12 13.12 -4.11
CA GLN A 17 -8.51 12.94 -3.64
C GLN A 17 -8.60 12.81 -2.11
N PHE A 18 -7.57 12.24 -1.48
CA PHE A 18 -7.45 12.14 -0.04
C PHE A 18 -6.76 13.34 0.61
N ASN A 19 -6.24 14.27 -0.19
CA ASN A 19 -5.45 15.42 0.27
C ASN A 19 -4.28 15.00 1.19
N ILE A 20 -3.63 13.89 0.83
CA ILE A 20 -2.45 13.36 1.53
C ILE A 20 -1.20 13.96 0.86
N LYS A 21 -0.19 14.34 1.65
CA LYS A 21 1.14 14.65 1.10
C LYS A 21 2.02 13.40 1.17
N LEU A 22 2.03 12.62 0.11
CA LEU A 22 2.90 11.46 0.01
C LEU A 22 4.05 11.74 -0.95
N ASP A 23 5.29 11.59 -0.48
CA ASP A 23 6.46 11.58 -1.35
C ASP A 23 6.68 10.16 -1.88
N ILE A 24 6.38 9.94 -3.16
CA ILE A 24 6.56 8.64 -3.83
C ILE A 24 8.04 8.25 -3.86
N THR A 25 8.96 9.22 -3.95
CA THR A 25 10.40 8.97 -3.95
C THR A 25 10.84 8.48 -2.58
N GLU A 26 10.34 9.08 -1.51
CA GLU A 26 10.59 8.61 -0.15
C GLU A 26 10.04 7.20 0.07
N LEU A 27 8.83 6.93 -0.40
CA LEU A 27 8.22 5.60 -0.32
C LEU A 27 9.04 4.54 -1.06
N TYR A 28 9.49 4.87 -2.27
CA TYR A 28 10.34 4.01 -3.08
C TYR A 28 11.70 3.75 -2.41
N ASN A 29 12.35 4.80 -1.89
CA ASN A 29 13.59 4.69 -1.15
C ASN A 29 13.43 3.84 0.12
N LYS A 30 12.31 3.98 0.83
CA LYS A 30 11.99 3.16 2.00
C LYS A 30 11.85 1.68 1.61
N TYR A 31 11.14 1.39 0.52
CA TYR A 31 11.02 0.02 0.00
C TYR A 31 12.39 -0.58 -0.36
N LEU A 32 13.23 0.17 -1.09
CA LEU A 32 14.58 -0.28 -1.47
C LEU A 32 15.56 -0.36 -0.29
N SER A 33 15.33 0.38 0.80
CA SER A 33 16.21 0.39 1.98
C SER A 33 16.32 -0.98 2.65
N TYR A 34 15.38 -1.89 2.37
CA TYR A 34 15.46 -3.26 2.85
C TYR A 34 16.56 -4.08 2.15
N GLY A 35 17.11 -3.59 1.03
CA GLY A 35 18.24 -4.17 0.31
C GLY A 35 17.86 -5.29 -0.64
N GLU A 36 18.88 -5.94 -1.22
CA GLU A 36 18.74 -7.15 -2.05
C GLU A 36 19.24 -8.40 -1.31
N GLY A 37 18.67 -9.57 -1.63
CA GLY A 37 19.11 -10.86 -1.12
C GLY A 37 18.35 -11.37 0.11
N THR A 38 18.76 -12.51 0.67
CA THR A 38 17.98 -13.26 1.67
C THR A 38 17.72 -12.55 2.99
N TYR A 39 18.40 -11.42 3.27
CA TYR A 39 18.25 -10.63 4.49
C TYR A 39 17.30 -9.41 4.33
N SER A 40 16.86 -9.08 3.11
CA SER A 40 15.80 -8.08 2.88
C SER A 40 14.41 -8.66 3.08
N VAL A 41 14.32 -9.97 2.90
CA VAL A 41 13.14 -10.81 3.06
C VAL A 41 12.57 -10.75 4.47
N GLY A 42 11.26 -10.56 4.57
CA GLY A 42 10.52 -10.41 5.82
C GLY A 42 10.55 -8.99 6.40
N LYS A 43 11.05 -7.98 5.66
CA LYS A 43 11.07 -6.58 6.09
C LYS A 43 10.03 -5.74 5.35
N GLY A 44 9.61 -4.65 5.97
CA GLY A 44 8.59 -3.76 5.43
C GLY A 44 7.48 -3.54 6.45
N ASP A 45 7.12 -2.28 6.65
CA ASP A 45 5.99 -1.89 7.50
C ASP A 45 4.76 -1.56 6.64
N VAL A 46 3.60 -1.59 7.29
CA VAL A 46 2.39 -1.01 6.72
C VAL A 46 2.37 0.49 6.98
N LEU A 47 2.14 1.27 5.94
CA LEU A 47 1.95 2.72 6.04
C LEU A 47 0.49 3.04 5.85
N VAL A 48 -0.08 3.81 6.76
CA VAL A 48 -1.47 4.26 6.70
C VAL A 48 -1.54 5.76 6.75
N PHE A 49 -2.12 6.33 5.69
CA PHE A 49 -2.29 7.76 5.49
C PHE A 49 -3.77 8.12 5.58
N PHE A 50 -4.14 8.81 6.66
CA PHE A 50 -5.53 9.26 6.83
C PHE A 50 -5.79 10.53 6.03
N LYS A 51 -7.04 10.67 5.56
CA LYS A 51 -7.52 11.94 5.02
C LYS A 51 -7.55 12.98 6.14
N ARG A 52 -6.98 14.16 5.89
CA ARG A 52 -6.75 15.25 6.87
C ARG A 52 -7.92 15.55 7.81
N ASN A 53 -9.15 15.49 7.30
CA ASN A 53 -10.37 15.83 8.04
C ASN A 53 -11.32 14.62 8.22
N ASP A 54 -10.84 13.41 7.93
CA ASP A 54 -11.64 12.19 7.96
C ASP A 54 -10.76 10.99 8.32
N LYS A 55 -10.81 10.59 9.59
CA LYS A 55 -10.05 9.44 10.12
C LYS A 55 -10.64 8.09 9.71
N GLU A 56 -11.80 8.09 9.06
CA GLU A 56 -12.43 6.87 8.55
C GLU A 56 -11.99 6.57 7.12
N SER A 57 -11.49 7.57 6.40
CA SER A 57 -10.95 7.43 5.05
C SER A 57 -9.42 7.42 5.08
N PHE A 58 -8.81 6.40 4.50
CA PHE A 58 -7.36 6.27 4.45
C PHE A 58 -6.87 5.50 3.22
N ILE A 59 -5.59 5.70 2.92
CA ILE A 59 -4.82 4.88 2.00
C ILE A 59 -3.85 4.03 2.83
N LEU A 60 -3.75 2.75 2.50
CA LEU A 60 -2.85 1.79 3.10
C LEU A 60 -1.86 1.32 2.05
N ILE A 61 -0.57 1.31 2.38
CA ILE A 61 0.49 0.77 1.56
C ILE A 61 1.28 -0.23 2.40
N ASP A 62 1.23 -1.50 2.00
CA ASP A 62 2.05 -2.54 2.62
C ASP A 62 3.33 -2.71 1.82
N LEU A 63 4.46 -2.40 2.45
CA LEU A 63 5.79 -2.53 1.86
C LEU A 63 6.48 -3.83 2.23
N PHE A 64 5.77 -4.77 2.87
CA PHE A 64 6.33 -6.04 3.31
C PHE A 64 6.84 -6.86 2.13
N HIS A 65 8.14 -7.12 2.13
CA HIS A 65 8.84 -7.98 1.20
C HIS A 65 8.74 -9.42 1.69
N ASP A 66 7.70 -10.14 1.25
CA ASP A 66 7.37 -11.47 1.77
C ASP A 66 8.47 -12.51 1.53
N PHE A 67 8.58 -13.47 2.45
CA PHE A 67 9.45 -14.65 2.37
C PHE A 67 9.37 -15.43 1.07
N THR A 68 8.20 -15.42 0.47
CA THR A 68 7.88 -16.18 -0.72
C THR A 68 7.54 -15.29 -1.91
N ASP A 69 7.60 -13.96 -1.74
CA ASP A 69 7.31 -13.03 -2.82
C ASP A 69 8.51 -12.90 -3.75
N GLN A 70 8.44 -13.66 -4.84
CA GLN A 70 9.41 -13.63 -5.93
C GLN A 70 9.17 -12.47 -6.90
N HIS A 71 8.17 -11.63 -6.63
CA HIS A 71 7.60 -10.67 -7.56
C HIS A 71 7.64 -9.23 -7.05
N ASN A 72 8.24 -8.98 -5.88
CA ASN A 72 8.42 -7.65 -5.30
C ASN A 72 7.12 -6.84 -5.25
N MET A 73 6.04 -7.49 -4.81
CA MET A 73 4.70 -6.95 -4.79
C MET A 73 4.49 -6.07 -3.55
N VAL A 74 3.84 -4.93 -3.76
CA VAL A 74 3.29 -4.10 -2.69
C VAL A 74 1.77 -4.21 -2.68
N LYS A 75 1.17 -4.13 -1.50
CA LYS A 75 -0.31 -4.08 -1.38
C LYS A 75 -0.77 -2.64 -1.23
N LEU A 76 -1.76 -2.27 -2.03
CA LEU A 76 -2.46 -0.99 -1.94
C LEU A 76 -3.90 -1.22 -1.46
N GLY A 77 -4.29 -0.54 -0.38
CA GLY A 77 -5.64 -0.53 0.16
C GLY A 77 -6.19 0.89 0.23
N VAL A 78 -7.50 1.04 -0.01
CA VAL A 78 -8.18 2.33 0.13
C VAL A 78 -9.50 2.12 0.86
N ARG A 79 -9.69 2.88 1.94
CA ARG A 79 -10.98 3.01 2.62
C ARG A 79 -11.51 4.42 2.37
N SER A 80 -12.76 4.53 1.96
CA SER A 80 -13.42 5.81 1.71
C SER A 80 -14.92 5.70 1.99
N SER A 81 -15.59 6.83 2.11
CA SER A 81 -17.06 6.90 2.03
C SER A 81 -17.59 6.27 0.74
N ILE A 82 -18.79 5.69 0.83
CA ILE A 82 -19.46 5.00 -0.29
C ILE A 82 -19.70 5.92 -1.50
N GLU A 83 -19.87 7.21 -1.28
CA GLU A 83 -20.06 8.23 -2.33
C GLU A 83 -18.88 8.29 -3.30
N ASN A 84 -17.67 7.97 -2.82
CA ASN A 84 -16.45 7.97 -3.63
C ASN A 84 -16.15 6.62 -4.27
N PHE A 85 -16.95 5.58 -4.01
CA PHE A 85 -16.64 4.18 -4.37
C PHE A 85 -16.30 4.02 -5.86
N GLY A 86 -17.12 4.58 -6.75
CA GLY A 86 -16.89 4.47 -8.21
C GLY A 86 -15.54 5.08 -8.62
N ALA A 87 -15.26 6.31 -8.20
CA ALA A 87 -14.02 7.00 -8.53
C ALA A 87 -12.79 6.26 -7.98
N ILE A 88 -12.84 5.78 -6.73
CA ILE A 88 -11.75 5.01 -6.12
C ILE A 88 -11.53 3.69 -6.85
N LYS A 89 -12.61 2.98 -7.17
CA LYS A 89 -12.55 1.71 -7.89
C LYS A 89 -11.93 1.88 -9.27
N ASP A 90 -12.30 2.93 -10.00
CA ASP A 90 -11.74 3.21 -11.32
C ASP A 90 -10.24 3.49 -11.26
N VAL A 91 -9.79 4.24 -10.25
CA VAL A 91 -8.36 4.52 -10.04
C VAL A 91 -7.59 3.26 -9.66
N LEU A 92 -8.09 2.47 -8.69
CA LEU A 92 -7.46 1.20 -8.30
C LEU A 92 -7.40 0.22 -9.47
N TYR A 93 -8.46 0.15 -10.28
CA TYR A 93 -8.51 -0.73 -11.44
C TYR A 93 -7.57 -0.25 -12.56
N SER A 94 -7.38 1.06 -12.72
CA SER A 94 -6.39 1.63 -13.63
C SER A 94 -4.97 1.23 -13.22
N ILE A 95 -4.62 1.37 -11.93
CA ILE A 95 -3.32 0.93 -11.38
C ILE A 95 -3.14 -0.57 -11.60
N TYR A 96 -4.13 -1.37 -11.21
CA TYR A 96 -4.11 -2.82 -11.35
C TYR A 96 -3.94 -3.30 -12.80
N LYS A 97 -4.64 -2.68 -13.76
CA LYS A 97 -4.55 -3.07 -15.18
C LYS A 97 -3.14 -2.92 -15.73
N ARG A 98 -2.41 -1.91 -15.25
CA ARG A 98 -1.07 -1.53 -15.70
C ARG A 98 0.04 -2.32 -15.01
N ALA A 99 -0.21 -2.85 -13.82
CA ALA A 99 0.76 -3.69 -13.12
C ALA A 99 1.14 -4.90 -13.99
N GLU A 100 2.45 -5.15 -14.10
CA GLU A 100 3.01 -6.29 -14.82
C GLU A 100 2.55 -7.60 -14.19
N ILE A 101 2.62 -7.67 -12.85
CA ILE A 101 2.19 -8.80 -12.04
C ILE A 101 0.94 -8.38 -11.26
N LYS A 102 -0.09 -9.22 -11.35
CA LYS A 102 -1.44 -8.91 -10.88
C LYS A 102 -1.85 -9.81 -9.73
N SER A 103 -2.17 -9.20 -8.58
CA SER A 103 -2.83 -9.88 -7.46
C SER A 103 -4.35 -9.85 -7.60
N LYS A 104 -5.08 -10.33 -6.59
CA LYS A 104 -6.54 -10.22 -6.56
C LYS A 104 -6.97 -8.85 -6.01
N ILE A 105 -7.92 -8.19 -6.67
CA ILE A 105 -8.65 -7.06 -6.09
C ILE A 105 -9.76 -7.61 -5.18
N ASN A 106 -9.82 -7.11 -3.95
CA ASN A 106 -10.88 -7.44 -2.99
C ASN A 106 -11.62 -6.16 -2.57
N GLU A 107 -12.93 -6.26 -2.40
CA GLU A 107 -13.80 -5.17 -1.95
C GLU A 107 -14.52 -5.62 -0.67
N SER A 108 -14.60 -4.74 0.33
CA SER A 108 -15.26 -5.03 1.61
C SER A 108 -15.62 -3.74 2.34
N ILE A 109 -16.60 -3.83 3.23
CA ILE A 109 -17.06 -2.72 4.06
C ILE A 109 -16.07 -2.45 5.21
N ASP A 110 -15.45 -3.48 5.80
CA ASP A 110 -14.63 -3.34 7.01
C ASP A 110 -13.30 -4.10 7.04
N LEU A 111 -12.96 -4.83 5.98
CA LEU A 111 -11.74 -5.64 5.92
C LEU A 111 -10.48 -4.83 6.28
N LEU A 112 -10.33 -3.62 5.72
CA LEU A 112 -9.13 -2.80 5.94
C LEU A 112 -9.02 -2.28 7.38
N LYS A 113 -10.13 -2.08 8.08
CA LYS A 113 -10.10 -1.66 9.50
C LYS A 113 -9.60 -2.80 10.39
N GLN A 114 -10.07 -4.00 10.13
CA GLN A 114 -9.61 -5.20 10.84
C GLN A 114 -8.12 -5.42 10.58
N GLU A 115 -7.70 -5.27 9.32
CA GLU A 115 -6.31 -5.45 8.91
C GLU A 115 -5.34 -4.55 9.69
N ILE A 116 -5.67 -3.26 9.87
CA ILE A 116 -4.78 -2.34 10.60
C ILE A 116 -4.84 -2.47 12.13
N SER A 117 -5.80 -3.24 12.66
CA SER A 117 -6.01 -3.38 14.11
C SER A 117 -5.12 -4.42 14.79
N GLU A 118 -4.53 -5.33 14.00
CA GLU A 118 -3.78 -6.49 14.52
C GLU A 118 -2.26 -6.23 14.66
N TYR A 119 -1.81 -4.99 14.47
CA TYR A 119 -0.39 -4.63 14.50
C TYR A 119 0.11 -4.19 15.90
N PRO A 120 1.39 -4.44 16.25
CA PRO A 120 2.42 -5.09 15.43
C PRO A 120 2.19 -6.60 15.32
N ILE A 121 2.60 -7.17 14.18
CA ILE A 121 2.49 -8.61 13.90
C ILE A 121 3.87 -9.24 13.87
N GLU A 122 4.04 -10.35 14.59
CA GLU A 122 5.24 -11.17 14.49
C GLU A 122 5.08 -12.19 13.36
N ILE A 123 6.03 -12.19 12.43
CA ILE A 123 6.06 -13.08 11.28
C ILE A 123 7.27 -14.00 11.43
N ARG A 124 7.01 -15.32 11.41
CA ARG A 124 8.04 -16.37 11.52
C ARG A 124 8.13 -17.16 10.22
N TYR A 125 9.35 -17.38 9.75
CA TYR A 125 9.61 -18.24 8.58
C TYR A 125 10.94 -18.99 8.77
N GLY A 126 10.85 -20.31 8.94
CA GLY A 126 11.99 -21.12 9.39
C GLY A 126 12.52 -20.58 10.72
N ASP A 127 13.82 -20.25 10.75
CA ASP A 127 14.49 -19.68 11.92
C ASP A 127 14.47 -18.14 11.95
N LEU A 128 13.84 -17.48 10.96
CA LEU A 128 13.76 -16.04 10.87
C LEU A 128 12.49 -15.52 11.54
N THR A 129 12.63 -14.45 12.32
CA THR A 129 11.51 -13.75 12.97
C THR A 129 11.62 -12.25 12.67
N TYR A 130 10.52 -11.67 12.21
CA TYR A 130 10.40 -10.23 11.97
C TYR A 130 9.16 -9.66 12.65
N ILE A 131 9.28 -8.43 13.11
CA ILE A 131 8.15 -7.66 13.63
C ILE A 131 7.75 -6.67 12.55
N LYS A 132 6.56 -6.87 12.00
CA LYS A 132 5.95 -5.94 11.06
C LYS A 132 5.13 -4.92 11.83
N ASN A 133 5.44 -3.64 11.64
CA ASN A 133 4.75 -2.56 12.33
C ASN A 133 3.77 -1.87 11.39
N ILE A 134 2.96 -1.01 11.99
CA ILE A 134 2.14 -0.05 11.29
C ILE A 134 2.62 1.36 11.64
N SER A 135 2.86 2.17 10.61
CA SER A 135 3.14 3.60 10.74
C SER A 135 1.90 4.37 10.33
N PHE A 136 1.39 5.18 11.24
CA PHE A 136 0.27 6.07 10.97
C PHE A 136 0.80 7.48 10.69
N ASP A 137 0.52 7.99 9.50
CA ASP A 137 0.76 9.39 9.18
C ASP A 137 -0.58 10.13 9.04
N THR A 138 -0.73 11.14 9.88
CA THR A 138 -1.75 12.17 9.73
C THR A 138 -1.09 13.41 9.15
N ILE A 139 -1.54 13.84 7.97
CA ILE A 139 -1.03 15.02 7.27
C ILE A 139 -2.12 16.10 7.21
#